data_AF-A0A2I0KMN1-F1
#
_entry.id   AF-A0A2I0KMN1-F1
#
_cell.length_a   1.000
_cell.length_b   1.000
_cell.length_c   1.000
_cell.angle_alpha   90.00
_cell.angle_beta   90.00
_cell.angle_gamma   90.00
#
_symmetry.space_group_name_H-M   'P 1'
#
loop_
_entity.id
_entity.type
_entity.pdbx_description
1 polymer ?
#
loop_
_entity_poly.entity_id
_entity_poly.type
_entity_poly.pdbx_seq_one_letter_code
_entity_poly.pdbx_strand_id
1 'polypeptide(L)'
;MTVNYKDWHEMLPFALLEYRTSIRSSTGATQYSLVYGMEAVLPIEVEIPSMRVIAESKLKEAEWANQRYEQLNLIDDKRLTALCHGQCYQQKMARTFNKKVRPREFSPSDLVLRKVLHIAPDSRGKFAYKYDGGLGKN
;
A
#
# COMPACT_ATOMS: atom_id res chain seq x y z
N MET A 1 -9.94 -5.50 -28.51
CA MET A 1 -8.48 -5.60 -28.37
C MET A 1 -8.17 -6.89 -27.63
N THR A 2 -7.33 -7.77 -28.18
CA THR A 2 -6.90 -8.99 -27.49
C THR A 2 -5.72 -8.66 -26.59
N VAL A 3 -5.95 -8.61 -25.28
CA VAL A 3 -4.90 -8.33 -24.28
C VAL A 3 -3.89 -9.48 -24.26
N ASN A 4 -2.63 -9.19 -24.54
CA ASN A 4 -1.52 -10.13 -24.51
C ASN A 4 -0.58 -9.80 -23.34
N TYR A 5 -0.01 -10.81 -22.67
CA TYR A 5 0.87 -10.62 -21.49
C TYR A 5 2.14 -9.82 -21.79
N LYS A 6 2.54 -9.75 -23.07
CA LYS A 6 3.71 -8.98 -23.53
C LYS A 6 3.49 -7.47 -23.47
N ASP A 7 2.24 -7.03 -23.46
CA ASP A 7 1.86 -5.60 -23.55
C ASP A 7 1.49 -5.02 -22.18
N TRP A 8 2.04 -5.60 -21.09
CA TRP A 8 1.75 -5.20 -19.71
C TRP A 8 1.98 -3.70 -19.44
N HIS A 9 2.90 -3.07 -20.18
CA HIS A 9 3.22 -1.66 -20.07
C HIS A 9 2.07 -0.76 -20.54
N GLU A 10 1.24 -1.23 -21.49
CA GLU A 10 0.02 -0.54 -21.90
C GLU A 10 -1.06 -0.60 -20.81
N MET A 11 -1.02 -1.62 -19.94
CA MET A 11 -1.96 -1.80 -18.83
C MET A 11 -1.57 -1.03 -17.56
N LEU A 12 -0.34 -0.53 -17.47
CA LEU A 12 0.16 0.19 -16.30
C LEU A 12 -0.70 1.39 -15.88
N PRO A 13 -1.15 2.29 -16.78
CA PRO A 13 -1.97 3.42 -16.38
C PRO A 13 -3.29 2.99 -15.74
N PHE A 14 -3.91 1.92 -16.25
CA PHE A 14 -5.15 1.37 -15.72
C PHE A 14 -4.95 0.74 -14.35
N ALA A 15 -3.90 -0.07 -14.18
CA ALA A 15 -3.55 -0.66 -12.89
C ALA A 15 -3.24 0.42 -11.84
N LEU A 16 -2.56 1.50 -12.23
CA LEU A 16 -2.25 2.61 -11.34
C LEU A 16 -3.50 3.40 -10.95
N LEU A 17 -4.44 3.61 -11.88
CA LEU A 17 -5.72 4.23 -11.60
C LEU A 17 -6.51 3.41 -10.57
N GLU A 18 -6.67 2.11 -10.82
CA GLU A 18 -7.38 1.19 -9.93
C GLU A 18 -6.73 1.15 -8.54
N TYR A 19 -5.39 1.14 -8.48
CA TYR A 19 -4.66 1.19 -7.22
C TYR A 19 -4.94 2.48 -6.43
N ARG A 20 -5.09 3.61 -7.11
CA ARG A 20 -5.34 4.91 -6.48
C ARG A 20 -6.79 5.07 -6.01
N THR A 21 -7.75 4.48 -6.72
CA THR A 21 -9.19 4.64 -6.46
C THR A 21 -9.82 3.49 -5.68
N SER A 22 -9.08 2.41 -5.42
CA SER A 22 -9.56 1.28 -4.61
C SER A 22 -9.25 1.46 -3.12
N ILE A 23 -10.19 1.02 -2.28
CA ILE A 23 -10.01 1.02 -0.82
C ILE A 23 -8.96 -0.04 -0.45
N ARG A 24 -7.92 0.37 0.30
CA ARG A 24 -6.87 -0.54 0.75
C ARG A 24 -7.21 -1.10 2.13
N SER A 25 -7.19 -2.41 2.31
CA SER A 25 -7.44 -3.03 3.63
C SER A 25 -6.47 -2.56 4.73
N SER A 26 -5.27 -2.12 4.33
CA SER A 26 -4.24 -1.60 5.23
C SER A 26 -4.50 -0.18 5.72
N THR A 27 -5.27 0.65 5.01
CA THR A 27 -5.56 2.04 5.40
C THR A 27 -7.05 2.33 5.59
N GLY A 28 -7.93 1.47 5.08
CA GLY A 28 -9.39 1.67 5.11
C GLY A 28 -9.90 2.75 4.17
N ALA A 29 -9.04 3.36 3.36
CA ALA A 29 -9.36 4.46 2.45
C ALA A 29 -8.72 4.25 1.07
N THR A 30 -9.18 5.00 0.07
CA THR A 30 -8.52 5.08 -1.24
C THR A 30 -7.29 5.99 -1.14
N GLN A 31 -6.28 5.74 -1.96
CA GLN A 31 -5.08 6.58 -1.93
C GLN A 31 -5.37 7.98 -2.47
N TYR A 32 -6.31 8.10 -3.41
CA TYR A 32 -6.74 9.39 -3.94
C TYR A 32 -7.39 10.27 -2.86
N SER A 33 -8.28 9.72 -2.03
CA SER A 33 -8.97 10.51 -1.00
C SER A 33 -8.07 10.98 0.14
N LEU A 34 -6.97 10.26 0.42
CA LEU A 34 -5.96 10.70 1.38
C LEU A 34 -5.10 11.87 0.86
N VAL A 35 -4.93 11.98 -0.46
CA VAL A 35 -4.16 13.06 -1.09
C VAL A 35 -5.02 14.30 -1.33
N TYR A 36 -6.22 14.11 -1.89
CA TYR A 36 -7.07 15.19 -2.37
C TYR A 36 -8.31 15.47 -1.50
N GLY A 37 -8.54 14.70 -0.44
CA GLY A 37 -9.65 14.89 0.50
C GLY A 37 -11.02 14.39 0.01
N MET A 38 -11.13 13.91 -1.23
CA MET A 38 -12.37 13.38 -1.82
C MET A 38 -12.08 12.15 -2.68
N GLU A 39 -13.10 11.36 -2.99
CA GLU A 39 -12.96 10.23 -3.92
C GLU A 39 -12.80 10.72 -5.36
N ALA A 40 -12.05 9.98 -6.17
CA ALA A 40 -11.92 10.29 -7.59
C ALA A 40 -13.25 10.02 -8.31
N VAL A 41 -13.65 10.92 -9.20
CA VAL A 41 -14.74 10.67 -10.14
C VAL A 41 -14.17 9.80 -11.27
N LEU A 42 -14.68 8.58 -11.40
CA LEU A 42 -14.21 7.64 -12.43
C LEU A 42 -14.78 8.01 -13.80
N PRO A 43 -14.08 7.71 -14.92
CA PRO A 43 -14.58 8.00 -16.27
C PRO A 43 -15.99 7.42 -16.53
N ILE A 44 -16.27 6.21 -16.02
CA ILE A 44 -17.58 5.57 -16.17
C ILE A 44 -18.71 6.33 -15.45
N GLU A 45 -18.40 7.04 -14.35
CA GLU A 45 -19.37 7.88 -13.66
C GLU A 45 -19.71 9.16 -14.44
N VAL A 46 -18.85 9.55 -15.38
CA VAL A 46 -19.10 10.69 -16.28
C VAL A 46 -19.84 10.22 -17.52
N GLU A 47 -19.41 9.09 -18.11
CA GLU A 47 -20.06 8.49 -19.28
C GLU A 47 -21.51 8.05 -18.97
N ILE A 48 -21.71 7.46 -17.79
CA ILE A 48 -23.02 7.19 -17.21
C ILE A 48 -23.16 8.11 -15.99
N PRO A 49 -23.76 9.32 -16.16
CA PRO A 49 -23.78 10.35 -15.14
C PRO A 49 -24.21 9.80 -13.78
N SER A 50 -23.25 9.67 -12.86
CA SER A 50 -23.52 9.20 -11.52
C SER A 50 -24.29 10.26 -10.73
N MET A 51 -24.95 9.84 -9.65
CA MET A 51 -25.67 10.79 -8.79
C MET A 51 -24.79 11.92 -8.27
N ARG A 52 -23.49 11.67 -8.07
CA ARG A 52 -22.52 12.69 -7.65
C ARG A 52 -22.30 13.71 -8.76
N VAL A 53 -22.03 13.25 -9.98
CA VAL A 53 -21.82 14.12 -11.16
C VAL A 53 -23.06 14.97 -11.44
N ILE A 54 -24.25 14.38 -11.37
CA ILE A 54 -25.53 15.11 -11.58
C ILE A 54 -25.77 16.15 -10.47
N ALA A 55 -25.39 15.85 -9.24
CA ALA A 55 -25.54 16.78 -8.13
C ALA A 55 -24.58 17.97 -8.28
N GLU A 56 -23.30 17.69 -8.58
CA GLU A 56 -22.28 18.73 -8.76
C GLU A 56 -22.57 19.64 -9.96
N SER A 57 -23.11 19.09 -11.06
CA SER A 57 -23.43 19.90 -12.26
C SER A 57 -24.55 20.92 -12.04
N LYS A 58 -25.32 20.81 -10.95
CA LYS A 58 -26.43 21.72 -10.61
C LYS A 58 -26.02 22.82 -9.63
N LEU A 59 -24.84 22.72 -9.02
CA LEU A 59 -24.37 23.68 -8.03
C LEU A 59 -23.89 24.96 -8.69
N LYS A 60 -24.09 26.08 -8.00
CA LYS A 60 -23.41 27.32 -8.37
C LYS A 60 -21.94 27.21 -7.99
N GLU A 61 -21.08 27.93 -8.70
CA GLU A 61 -19.63 27.91 -8.46
C GLU A 61 -19.25 28.24 -7.00
N ALA A 62 -19.93 29.21 -6.39
CA ALA A 62 -19.71 29.56 -4.98
C ALA A 62 -20.08 28.41 -4.00
N GLU A 63 -21.16 27.69 -4.28
CA GLU A 63 -21.59 26.55 -3.47
C GLU A 63 -20.64 25.37 -3.62
N TRP A 64 -20.19 25.10 -4.86
CA TRP A 64 -19.19 24.09 -5.15
C TRP A 64 -17.86 24.39 -4.46
N ALA A 65 -17.39 25.64 -4.51
CA ALA A 65 -16.17 26.06 -3.83
C ALA A 65 -16.27 25.86 -2.31
N ASN A 66 -17.40 26.24 -1.69
CA ASN A 66 -17.63 26.03 -0.26
C ASN A 66 -17.60 24.53 0.11
N GLN A 67 -18.28 23.66 -0.64
CA GLN A 67 -18.21 22.21 -0.42
C GLN A 67 -16.78 21.69 -0.54
N ARG A 68 -16.01 22.20 -1.51
CA ARG A 68 -14.61 21.81 -1.67
C ARG A 68 -13.74 22.23 -0.48
N TYR A 69 -13.96 23.43 0.07
CA TYR A 69 -13.29 23.88 1.29
C TYR A 69 -13.59 22.99 2.49
N GLU A 70 -14.85 22.60 2.69
CA GLU A 70 -15.24 21.69 3.77
C GLU A 70 -14.55 20.32 3.64
N GLN A 71 -14.51 19.76 2.43
CA GLN A 71 -13.82 18.49 2.18
C GLN A 71 -12.32 18.56 2.51
N LEU A 72 -11.67 19.68 2.15
CA LEU A 72 -10.26 19.91 2.46
C LEU A 72 -10.04 20.09 3.96
N ASN A 73 -10.96 20.74 4.67
CA ASN A 73 -10.86 20.90 6.12
C ASN A 73 -10.90 19.55 6.86
N LEU A 74 -11.60 18.56 6.30
CA LEU A 74 -11.70 17.20 6.85
C LEU A 74 -10.56 16.26 6.41
N ILE A 75 -9.60 16.74 5.62
CA ILE A 75 -8.56 15.85 5.05
C ILE A 75 -7.64 15.27 6.13
N ASP A 76 -7.30 16.07 7.14
CA ASP A 76 -6.37 15.66 8.17
C ASP A 76 -7.00 14.62 9.11
N ASP A 77 -8.30 14.73 9.38
CA ASP A 77 -9.06 13.70 10.11
C ASP A 77 -9.07 12.37 9.36
N LYS A 78 -9.26 12.41 8.03
CA LYS A 78 -9.19 11.19 7.19
C LYS A 78 -7.80 10.57 7.23
N ARG A 79 -6.75 11.39 7.14
CA ARG A 79 -5.34 10.93 7.22
C ARG A 79 -5.04 10.32 8.58
N LEU A 80 -5.48 10.96 9.67
CA LEU A 80 -5.31 10.45 11.02
C LEU A 80 -6.01 9.10 11.20
N THR A 81 -7.26 9.00 10.72
CA THR A 81 -8.02 7.74 10.75
C THR A 81 -7.29 6.63 9.99
N ALA A 82 -6.78 6.93 8.79
CA ALA A 82 -6.02 5.98 7.98
C ALA A 82 -4.70 5.55 8.64
N LEU A 83 -4.00 6.46 9.33
CA LEU A 83 -2.80 6.14 10.10
C LEU A 83 -3.11 5.19 11.26
N CYS A 84 -4.15 5.48 12.05
CA CYS A 84 -4.59 4.62 13.15
C CYS A 84 -4.98 3.21 12.65
N HIS A 85 -5.71 3.14 11.52
CA HIS A 85 -6.06 1.87 10.88
C HIS A 85 -4.83 1.11 10.40
N GLY A 86 -3.86 1.81 9.80
CA GLY A 86 -2.57 1.27 9.39
C GLY A 86 -1.76 0.67 10.53
N GLN A 87 -1.69 1.37 11.67
CA GLN A 87 -1.04 0.84 12.87
C GLN A 87 -1.74 -0.43 13.38
N CYS A 88 -3.08 -0.42 13.46
CA CYS A 88 -3.84 -1.60 13.85
C CYS A 88 -3.61 -2.77 12.89
N TYR A 89 -3.58 -2.51 11.58
CA TYR A 89 -3.30 -3.52 10.56
C TYR A 89 -1.89 -4.11 10.71
N GLN A 90 -0.86 -3.27 10.87
CA GLN A 90 0.51 -3.70 11.10
C GLN A 90 0.64 -4.54 12.38
N GLN A 91 0.00 -4.15 13.47
CA GLN A 91 0.00 -4.93 14.71
C GLN A 91 -0.65 -6.31 14.53
N LYS A 92 -1.77 -6.40 13.79
CA LYS A 92 -2.41 -7.69 13.46
C LYS A 92 -1.48 -8.58 12.63
N MET A 93 -0.81 -8.01 11.63
CA MET A 93 0.17 -8.72 10.81
C MET A 93 1.36 -9.22 11.65
N ALA A 94 1.92 -8.37 12.50
CA ALA A 94 3.02 -8.70 13.39
C ALA A 94 2.65 -9.84 14.35
N ARG A 95 1.47 -9.77 15.00
CA ARG A 95 0.97 -10.85 15.88
C ARG A 95 0.85 -12.18 15.14
N THR A 96 0.34 -12.15 13.92
CA THR A 96 0.14 -13.36 13.10
C THR A 96 1.47 -14.00 12.71
N PHE A 97 2.45 -13.19 12.30
CA PHE A 97 3.78 -13.66 11.97
C PHE A 97 4.53 -14.17 13.21
N ASN A 98 4.55 -13.36 14.28
CA ASN A 98 5.25 -13.67 15.52
C ASN A 98 4.68 -14.88 16.25
N LYS A 99 3.40 -15.26 16.02
CA LYS A 99 2.81 -16.49 16.58
C LYS A 99 3.61 -17.75 16.25
N LYS A 100 4.32 -17.77 15.12
CA LYS A 100 5.15 -18.92 14.68
C LYS A 100 6.64 -18.75 15.01
N VAL A 101 7.05 -17.57 15.47
CA VAL A 101 8.44 -17.28 15.81
C VAL A 101 8.70 -17.77 17.23
N ARG A 102 9.69 -18.64 17.42
CA ARG A 102 10.20 -18.99 18.74
C ARG A 102 11.28 -17.97 19.11
N PRO A 103 11.07 -17.15 20.15
CA PRO A 103 12.12 -16.25 20.63
C PRO A 103 13.35 -17.06 21.02
N ARG A 104 14.53 -16.59 20.62
CA ARG A 104 15.80 -17.18 21.03
C ARG A 104 16.71 -16.05 21.48
N GLU A 105 17.11 -16.11 22.74
CA GLU A 105 18.09 -15.20 23.32
C GLU A 105 19.48 -15.71 22.98
N PHE A 106 20.40 -14.78 22.74
CA PHE A 106 21.80 -15.07 22.43
C PHE A 106 22.67 -14.24 23.36
N SER A 107 23.65 -14.89 23.98
CA SER A 107 24.66 -14.23 24.81
C SER A 107 25.89 -13.87 23.98
N PRO A 108 26.68 -12.86 24.40
CA PRO A 108 28.02 -12.66 23.87
C PRO A 108 28.80 -13.98 23.97
N SER A 109 29.44 -14.42 22.89
CA SER A 109 30.08 -15.75 22.69
C SER A 109 29.21 -16.86 22.08
N ASP A 110 27.89 -16.67 21.91
CA ASP A 110 27.07 -17.65 21.19
C ASP A 110 27.40 -17.65 19.68
N LEU A 111 27.69 -18.83 19.14
CA LEU A 111 27.88 -19.02 17.71
C LEU A 111 26.52 -19.04 16.99
N VAL A 112 26.31 -18.06 16.12
CA VAL A 112 25.11 -17.96 15.28
C VAL A 112 25.46 -18.05 13.80
N LEU A 113 24.67 -18.82 13.07
CA LEU A 113 24.78 -18.93 11.62
C LEU A 113 24.14 -17.70 10.97
N ARG A 114 24.94 -16.92 10.23
CA ARG A 114 24.45 -15.79 9.45
C ARG A 114 23.98 -16.28 8.10
N LYS A 115 22.73 -16.03 7.74
CA LYS A 115 22.20 -16.37 6.41
C LYS A 115 22.92 -15.52 5.35
N VAL A 116 23.49 -16.18 4.34
CA VAL A 116 24.08 -15.51 3.19
C VAL A 116 22.94 -15.06 2.29
N LEU A 117 22.81 -13.75 2.09
CA LEU A 117 21.82 -13.17 1.17
C LEU A 117 22.52 -12.91 -0.17
N HIS A 118 22.20 -13.72 -1.18
CA HIS A 118 22.72 -13.52 -2.53
C HIS A 118 21.96 -12.39 -3.21
N ILE A 119 22.61 -11.23 -3.35
CA ILE A 119 22.05 -10.08 -4.09
C ILE A 119 22.28 -10.27 -5.61
N ALA A 120 23.24 -11.11 -6.01
CA ALA A 120 23.53 -11.50 -7.39
C ALA A 120 23.64 -13.04 -7.50
N PRO A 121 23.52 -13.63 -8.70
CA PRO A 121 23.63 -15.08 -8.89
C PRO A 121 24.96 -15.59 -8.36
N ASP A 122 24.92 -16.51 -7.39
CA ASP A 122 26.13 -17.10 -6.82
C ASP A 122 26.76 -18.05 -7.85
N SER A 123 28.00 -17.77 -8.26
CA SER A 123 28.78 -18.62 -9.15
C SER A 123 29.07 -20.01 -8.54
N ARG A 124 28.89 -20.18 -7.23
CA ARG A 124 29.05 -21.45 -6.50
C ARG A 124 27.89 -22.43 -6.72
N GLY A 125 26.82 -22.02 -7.40
CA GLY A 125 25.74 -22.90 -7.84
C GLY A 125 24.83 -23.43 -6.71
N LYS A 126 23.97 -24.40 -7.04
CA LYS A 126 22.88 -24.91 -6.17
C LYS A 126 23.34 -25.51 -4.84
N PHE A 127 24.61 -25.90 -4.73
CA PHE A 127 25.19 -26.56 -3.56
C PHE A 127 26.06 -25.65 -2.69
N ALA A 128 26.04 -24.35 -2.95
CA ALA A 128 26.72 -23.37 -2.12
C ALA A 128 26.15 -23.35 -0.68
N TYR A 129 27.02 -23.10 0.31
CA TYR A 129 26.60 -22.90 1.69
C TYR A 129 25.67 -21.69 1.79
N LYS A 130 24.49 -21.90 2.39
CA LYS A 130 23.47 -20.85 2.58
C LYS A 130 23.69 -19.99 3.83
N TYR A 131 24.65 -20.38 4.64
CA TYR A 131 25.00 -19.73 5.90
C TYR A 131 26.52 -19.62 5.99
N ASP A 132 27.01 -18.49 6.46
CA ASP A 132 28.41 -18.33 6.82
C ASP A 132 28.69 -19.04 8.15
N GLY A 133 29.94 -19.46 8.35
CA GLY A 133 30.41 -20.06 9.60
C GLY A 133 30.20 -19.14 10.82
N GLY A 134 30.24 -19.73 12.02
CA GLY A 134 29.89 -19.05 13.27
C GLY A 134 30.73 -17.79 13.51
N LEU A 135 30.09 -16.64 13.37
CA LEU A 135 30.64 -15.35 13.80
C LEU A 135 30.22 -15.16 15.25
N GLY A 136 31.20 -15.11 16.16
CA GLY A 136 30.96 -14.61 17.51
C GLY A 136 30.42 -13.19 17.41
N LYS A 137 29.31 -12.89 18.09
CA LYS A 137 28.90 -11.50 18.29
C LYS A 137 29.87 -10.86 19.28
N ASN A 138 30.65 -9.89 18.83
CA ASN A 138 31.41 -8.98 19.69
C ASN A 138 30.45 -8.06 20.44
#